data_AF-A0A1B9ATQ3-F1
#
_entry.id   AF-A0A1B9ATQ3-F1
#
_cell.length_a   1.000
_cell.length_b   1.000
_cell.length_c   1.000
_cell.angle_alpha   90.00
_cell.angle_beta   90.00
_cell.angle_gamma   90.00
#
_symmetry.space_group_name_H-M   'P 1'
#
loop_
_entity.id
_entity.type
_entity.pdbx_description
1 polymer ?
#
loop_
_entity_poly.entity_id
_entity_poly.type
_entity_poly.pdbx_seq_one_letter_code
_entity_poly.pdbx_strand_id
1 'polypeptide(L)'
;MINWEEIRREWESTKIALNALAEKHDIKLGTLKSRKSREGWSRDPTKKYATKPKKDATPKKKVATVKTLKKQGKRSGNPHPQNQFTKRNSAAVKHGFFAKYLPEETQEIMDAINEFSAADLIWDQIQIQYAAIIRAQRIMFVEDKGEMIKELKKAKYDHFEKPKDQGGGLEKAVTEEEYEFQFAWDRHATFLNAQSRAMGELRALIKQFDELAHIDDERRLKVEQMNLNIQKTKAEIEKINSQQGAGAQESEMAAMLRQLTAGGSNGTNS
;
A
#
# COMPACT_ATOMS: atom_id res chain seq x y z
N MET A 1 -14.21 22.32 -50.37
CA MET A 1 -13.21 21.67 -49.48
C MET A 1 -12.24 22.77 -49.05
N ILE A 2 -11.91 22.88 -47.76
CA ILE A 2 -11.03 23.95 -47.26
C ILE A 2 -9.62 23.76 -47.83
N ASN A 3 -9.06 24.79 -48.47
CA ASN A 3 -7.72 24.75 -49.06
C ASN A 3 -6.65 25.09 -48.01
N TRP A 4 -6.14 24.07 -47.31
CA TRP A 4 -5.18 24.25 -46.22
C TRP A 4 -3.81 24.77 -46.66
N GLU A 5 -3.38 24.47 -47.89
CA GLU A 5 -2.11 24.96 -48.43
C GLU A 5 -2.12 26.48 -48.63
N GLU A 6 -3.24 27.01 -49.09
CA GLU A 6 -3.43 28.45 -49.27
C GLU A 6 -3.42 29.20 -47.94
N ILE A 7 -4.09 28.65 -46.92
CA ILE A 7 -4.14 29.22 -45.56
C ILE A 7 -2.75 29.20 -44.92
N ARG A 8 -1.99 28.11 -45.11
CA ARG A 8 -0.60 28.02 -44.64
C ARG A 8 0.28 29.07 -45.31
N ARG A 9 0.22 29.17 -46.64
CA ARG A 9 0.99 30.16 -47.40
C ARG A 9 0.66 31.57 -46.97
N GLU A 10 -0.62 31.86 -46.72
CA GLU A 10 -1.06 33.16 -46.22
C GLU A 10 -0.55 33.44 -44.79
N TRP A 11 -0.57 32.45 -43.89
CA TRP A 11 0.01 32.58 -42.54
C TRP A 11 1.51 32.84 -42.55
N GLU A 12 2.25 32.15 -43.41
CA GLU A 12 3.72 32.24 -43.49
C GLU A 12 4.16 33.53 -44.21
N SER A 13 3.40 34.00 -45.20
CA SER A 13 3.71 35.21 -45.98
C SER A 13 3.19 36.51 -45.36
N THR A 14 2.10 36.47 -44.59
CA THR A 14 1.45 37.69 -44.08
C THR A 14 1.64 37.86 -42.56
N LYS A 15 1.67 39.13 -42.12
CA LYS A 15 1.72 39.49 -40.70
C LYS A 15 0.31 39.57 -40.08
N ILE A 16 -0.60 38.70 -40.51
CA ILE A 16 -1.97 38.64 -39.98
C ILE A 16 -1.97 37.89 -38.64
N ALA A 17 -2.91 38.22 -37.74
CA ALA A 17 -3.12 37.48 -36.49
C ALA A 17 -3.90 36.19 -36.77
N LEU A 18 -3.64 35.11 -36.02
CA LEU A 18 -4.37 33.83 -36.18
C LEU A 18 -5.89 33.98 -36.13
N ASN A 19 -6.39 34.92 -35.32
CA ASN A 19 -7.82 35.20 -35.20
C ASN A 19 -8.40 35.78 -36.50
N ALA A 20 -7.72 36.75 -37.11
CA ALA A 20 -8.15 37.37 -38.35
C ALA A 20 -8.04 36.40 -39.55
N LEU A 21 -7.06 35.50 -39.54
CA LEU A 21 -6.96 34.43 -40.55
C LEU A 21 -8.09 33.41 -40.41
N ALA A 22 -8.50 33.11 -39.17
CA ALA A 22 -9.63 32.22 -38.90
C ALA A 22 -10.96 32.81 -39.38
N GLU A 23 -11.19 34.11 -39.16
CA GLU A 23 -12.39 34.83 -39.63
C GLU A 23 -12.43 34.94 -41.16
N LYS A 24 -11.28 35.20 -41.82
CA LYS A 24 -11.22 35.33 -43.29
C LYS A 24 -11.59 34.05 -44.03
N HIS A 25 -11.26 32.89 -43.45
CA HIS A 25 -11.50 31.58 -44.06
C HIS A 25 -12.73 30.86 -43.48
N ASP A 26 -13.48 31.51 -42.60
CA ASP A 26 -14.64 30.94 -41.86
C ASP A 26 -14.31 29.62 -41.13
N ILE A 27 -13.14 29.59 -40.46
CA ILE A 27 -12.64 28.41 -39.74
C ILE A 27 -12.63 28.71 -38.24
N LYS A 28 -13.09 27.74 -37.43
CA LYS A 28 -12.95 27.83 -35.97
C LYS A 28 -11.47 27.97 -35.59
N LEU A 29 -11.13 29.01 -34.82
CA LEU A 29 -9.76 29.30 -34.36
C LEU A 29 -9.04 28.08 -33.73
N GLY A 30 -9.76 27.23 -33.00
CA GLY A 30 -9.22 26.00 -32.41
C GLY A 30 -8.72 25.00 -33.45
N THR A 31 -9.46 24.84 -34.55
CA THR A 31 -9.09 23.95 -35.67
C THR A 31 -7.82 24.45 -36.36
N LEU A 32 -7.72 25.77 -36.57
CA LEU A 32 -6.55 26.42 -37.17
C LEU A 32 -5.29 26.27 -36.29
N LYS A 33 -5.42 26.45 -34.96
CA LYS A 33 -4.32 26.24 -34.00
C LYS A 33 -3.83 24.80 -33.99
N SER A 34 -4.74 23.82 -34.02
CA SER A 34 -4.40 22.39 -34.05
C SER A 34 -3.62 22.02 -35.32
N ARG A 35 -4.12 22.44 -36.49
CA ARG A 35 -3.44 22.24 -37.79
C ARG A 35 -2.05 22.88 -37.84
N LYS A 36 -1.95 24.15 -37.45
CA LYS A 36 -0.66 24.87 -37.37
C LYS A 36 0.39 24.13 -36.53
N SER A 37 -0.03 23.51 -35.43
CA SER A 37 0.85 22.71 -34.56
C SER A 37 1.27 21.40 -35.24
N ARG A 38 0.31 20.66 -35.79
CA ARG A 38 0.54 19.35 -36.44
C ARG A 38 1.41 19.43 -37.69
N GLU A 39 1.31 20.53 -38.44
CA GLU A 39 2.03 20.73 -39.70
C GLU A 39 3.24 21.66 -39.57
N GLY A 40 3.55 22.11 -38.34
CA GLY A 40 4.76 22.87 -38.04
C GLY A 40 4.88 24.21 -38.77
N TRP A 41 3.77 24.97 -38.93
CA TRP A 41 3.85 26.23 -39.67
C TRP A 41 4.73 27.25 -38.94
N SER A 42 5.77 27.73 -39.62
CA SER A 42 6.72 28.71 -39.11
C SER A 42 6.51 30.05 -39.78
N ARG A 43 6.31 31.10 -39.00
CA ARG A 43 6.50 32.47 -39.46
C ARG A 43 7.81 32.96 -38.88
N ASP A 44 8.63 33.65 -39.68
CA ASP A 44 9.88 34.24 -39.20
C ASP A 44 9.62 34.99 -37.88
N PRO A 45 10.38 34.69 -36.82
CA PRO A 45 10.16 35.32 -35.54
C PRO A 45 10.44 36.81 -35.70
N THR A 46 9.39 37.64 -35.74
CA THR A 46 9.54 39.07 -35.47
C THR A 46 10.31 39.18 -34.18
N LYS A 47 11.52 39.75 -34.23
CA LYS A 47 12.39 40.08 -33.10
C LYS A 47 11.52 40.60 -31.95
N LYS A 48 11.12 39.71 -31.04
CA LYS A 48 10.63 40.12 -29.73
C LYS A 48 11.87 40.60 -29.00
N TYR A 49 12.03 41.91 -28.89
CA TYR A 49 13.01 42.51 -27.99
C TYR A 49 12.61 42.12 -26.56
N ALA A 50 13.04 40.94 -26.12
CA ALA A 50 13.20 40.67 -24.71
C ALA A 50 14.32 41.60 -24.24
N THR A 51 13.98 42.56 -23.38
CA THR A 51 14.93 43.46 -22.74
C THR A 51 15.97 42.61 -22.01
N LYS A 52 17.18 42.51 -22.59
CA LYS A 52 18.32 41.89 -21.91
C LYS A 52 18.71 42.81 -20.74
N PRO A 53 18.82 42.34 -19.49
CA PRO A 53 19.41 43.16 -18.44
C PRO A 53 20.87 43.45 -18.79
N LYS A 54 21.18 44.73 -18.98
CA LYS A 54 22.53 45.24 -19.24
C LYS A 54 23.39 44.99 -17.99
N LYS A 55 24.37 44.08 -18.07
CA LYS A 55 25.46 44.00 -17.10
C LYS A 55 26.50 45.05 -17.47
N ASP A 56 26.30 46.28 -17.01
CA ASP A 56 27.35 47.31 -17.08
C ASP A 56 28.31 47.09 -15.90
N ALA A 57 29.51 46.57 -16.23
CA ALA A 57 30.62 46.48 -15.31
C ALA A 57 31.21 47.88 -15.10
N THR A 58 30.95 48.48 -13.94
CA THR A 58 31.77 49.59 -13.43
C THR A 58 31.85 49.47 -11.91
N PRO A 59 33.03 49.18 -11.33
CA PRO A 59 33.16 49.13 -9.89
C PRO A 59 33.14 50.57 -9.36
N LYS A 60 32.00 51.00 -8.80
CA LYS A 60 31.92 52.22 -7.99
C LYS A 60 32.82 52.05 -6.77
N LYS A 61 33.94 52.78 -6.73
CA LYS A 61 34.73 53.00 -5.51
C LYS A 61 33.82 53.66 -4.46
N LYS A 62 33.47 52.94 -3.40
CA LYS A 62 33.05 53.55 -2.14
C LYS A 62 34.24 53.55 -1.19
N VAL A 63 34.71 54.77 -0.94
CA VAL A 63 35.71 55.16 0.04
C VAL A 63 35.19 54.97 1.47
N ALA A 64 36.16 54.77 2.37
CA ALA A 64 36.14 55.01 3.81
C ALA A 64 35.34 54.03 4.70
N THR A 65 36.04 53.00 5.20
CA THR A 65 36.15 52.80 6.65
C THR A 65 37.39 51.96 6.95
N VAL A 66 38.40 52.60 7.54
CA VAL A 66 39.60 51.96 8.06
C VAL A 66 39.19 51.19 9.32
N LYS A 67 39.04 49.87 9.21
CA LYS A 67 39.24 48.97 10.35
C LYS A 67 40.34 48.00 9.96
N THR A 68 41.49 48.18 10.59
CA THR A 68 42.64 47.28 10.57
C THR A 68 42.20 45.87 10.95
N LEU A 69 41.88 45.07 9.93
CA LEU A 69 41.79 43.62 10.06
C LEU A 69 43.23 43.12 10.25
N LYS A 70 43.59 42.80 11.50
CA LYS A 70 44.77 41.99 11.80
C LYS A 70 44.77 40.83 10.80
N LYS A 71 45.88 40.63 10.07
CA LYS A 71 46.09 39.45 9.22
C LYS A 71 45.82 38.23 10.08
N GLN A 72 44.62 37.66 9.97
CA GLN A 72 44.37 36.31 10.41
C GLN A 72 45.27 35.46 9.51
N GLY A 73 46.36 34.96 10.09
CA GLY A 73 47.26 34.04 9.41
C GLY A 73 46.42 32.98 8.73
N LYS A 74 46.80 32.64 7.49
CA LYS A 74 46.12 31.64 6.66
C LYS A 74 45.90 30.38 7.51
N ARG A 75 44.74 30.28 8.16
CA ARG A 75 44.21 29.00 8.62
C ARG A 75 43.81 28.38 7.30
N SER A 76 44.72 27.57 6.75
CA SER A 76 44.41 26.60 5.72
C SER A 76 43.39 25.63 6.32
N GLY A 77 42.16 26.11 6.49
CA GLY A 77 41.01 25.25 6.61
C GLY A 77 41.01 24.41 5.34
N ASN A 78 41.00 23.10 5.53
CA ASN A 78 40.97 22.14 4.44
C ASN A 78 39.98 22.61 3.36
N PRO A 79 40.42 22.89 2.11
CA PRO A 79 39.53 23.36 1.03
C PRO A 79 38.44 22.34 0.70
N HIS A 80 38.61 21.10 1.17
CA HIS A 80 37.72 19.99 0.95
C HIS A 80 37.38 19.31 2.29
N PRO A 81 36.58 19.95 3.17
CA PRO A 81 36.17 19.31 4.40
C PRO A 81 35.40 18.04 4.02
N GLN A 82 35.95 16.90 4.39
CA GLN A 82 35.28 15.62 4.17
C GLN A 82 33.99 15.67 4.97
N ASN A 83 32.86 15.69 4.28
CA ASN A 83 31.56 15.93 4.89
C ASN A 83 31.26 14.79 5.87
N GLN A 84 31.49 15.00 7.17
CA GLN A 84 31.23 13.98 8.19
C GLN A 84 29.72 13.72 8.38
N PHE A 85 28.85 14.52 7.73
CA PHE A 85 27.40 14.44 7.80
C PHE A 85 26.76 14.10 6.44
N THR A 86 27.46 13.40 5.53
CA THR A 86 26.90 13.03 4.22
C THR A 86 25.56 12.31 4.31
N LYS A 87 25.41 11.39 5.27
CA LYS A 87 24.20 10.56 5.39
C LYS A 87 22.99 11.30 5.97
N ARG A 88 23.20 12.30 6.83
CA ARG A 88 22.09 13.00 7.52
C ARG A 88 21.43 14.11 6.69
N ASN A 89 22.12 14.63 5.67
CA ASN A 89 21.62 15.79 4.91
C ASN A 89 21.12 15.42 3.50
N SER A 90 21.53 14.28 2.94
CA SER A 90 21.00 13.80 1.66
C SER A 90 19.57 13.26 1.75
N ALA A 91 19.18 12.68 2.90
CA ALA A 91 17.81 12.22 3.15
C ALA A 91 16.81 13.39 3.20
N ALA A 92 17.21 14.53 3.77
CA ALA A 92 16.37 15.73 3.89
C ALA A 92 16.11 16.46 2.55
N VAL A 93 16.90 16.17 1.51
CA VAL A 93 16.76 16.79 0.17
C VAL A 93 15.89 15.94 -0.75
N LYS A 94 15.82 14.62 -0.52
CA LYS A 94 15.03 13.70 -1.35
C LYS A 94 13.63 13.43 -0.80
N HIS A 95 13.51 13.27 0.51
CA HIS A 95 12.25 12.88 1.12
C HIS A 95 11.52 14.13 1.67
N GLY A 96 10.21 14.19 1.46
CA GLY A 96 9.37 15.36 1.76
C GLY A 96 9.27 15.74 3.24
N PHE A 97 8.27 16.55 3.60
CA PHE A 97 8.07 17.11 4.96
C PHE A 97 8.24 16.10 6.12
N PHE A 98 7.88 14.83 5.91
CA PHE A 98 7.92 13.77 6.93
C PHE A 98 9.28 13.07 7.11
N ALA A 99 10.26 13.33 6.25
CA ALA A 99 11.59 12.70 6.31
C ALA A 99 12.34 12.93 7.62
N LYS A 100 11.99 14.00 8.35
CA LYS A 100 12.57 14.33 9.65
C LYS A 100 12.08 13.43 10.78
N TYR A 101 10.95 12.75 10.58
CA TYR A 101 10.23 12.02 11.63
C TYR A 101 10.09 10.53 11.33
N LEU A 102 10.33 10.10 10.10
CA LEU A 102 10.19 8.70 9.67
C LEU A 102 11.55 8.01 9.55
N PRO A 103 11.67 6.72 9.91
CA PRO A 103 12.82 5.89 9.57
C PRO A 103 13.06 5.80 8.05
N GLU A 104 14.29 5.51 7.63
CA GLU A 104 14.67 5.41 6.21
C GLU A 104 13.86 4.36 5.45
N GLU A 105 13.68 3.16 6.03
CA GLU A 105 12.83 2.10 5.46
C GLU A 105 11.38 2.56 5.22
N THR A 106 10.82 3.36 6.14
CA THR A 106 9.45 3.89 5.99
C THR A 106 9.37 4.94 4.89
N GLN A 107 10.44 5.70 4.65
CA GLN A 107 10.50 6.68 3.58
C GLN A 107 10.55 6.01 2.21
N GLU A 108 11.33 4.94 2.07
CA GLU A 108 11.38 4.14 0.84
C GLU A 108 10.00 3.55 0.49
N ILE A 109 9.27 3.07 1.51
CA ILE A 109 7.89 2.59 1.32
C ILE A 109 6.96 3.72 0.87
N MET A 110 7.04 4.90 1.49
CA MET A 110 6.17 6.04 1.13
C MET A 110 6.45 6.55 -0.28
N ASP A 111 7.72 6.60 -0.68
CA ASP A 111 8.09 7.00 -2.04
C ASP A 111 7.59 5.97 -3.06
N ALA A 112 7.74 4.68 -2.78
CA ALA A 112 7.17 3.62 -3.62
C ALA A 112 5.64 3.74 -3.73
N ILE A 113 4.93 3.99 -2.62
CA ILE A 113 3.47 4.18 -2.62
C ILE A 113 3.06 5.38 -3.49
N ASN A 114 3.82 6.48 -3.49
CA ASN A 114 3.51 7.67 -4.29
C ASN A 114 3.64 7.44 -5.80
N GLU A 115 4.35 6.40 -6.24
CA GLU A 115 4.47 6.03 -7.66
C GLU A 115 3.24 5.26 -8.17
N PHE A 116 2.44 4.69 -7.26
CA PHE A 116 1.26 3.90 -7.58
C PHE A 116 -0.02 4.74 -7.59
N SER A 117 -0.94 4.43 -8.51
CA SER A 117 -2.29 4.99 -8.45
C SER A 117 -3.10 4.35 -7.33
N ALA A 118 -4.21 4.99 -6.93
CA ALA A 118 -5.12 4.41 -5.94
C ALA A 118 -5.65 3.02 -6.37
N ALA A 119 -5.90 2.82 -7.66
CA ALA A 119 -6.31 1.52 -8.20
C ALA A 119 -5.21 0.46 -8.07
N ASP A 120 -3.94 0.84 -8.28
CA ASP A 120 -2.80 -0.07 -8.16
C ASP A 120 -2.60 -0.54 -6.72
N LEU A 121 -2.71 0.37 -5.75
CA LEU A 121 -2.60 0.02 -4.33
C LEU A 121 -3.71 -0.94 -3.87
N ILE A 122 -4.94 -0.72 -4.32
CA ILE A 122 -6.05 -1.65 -4.02
C ILE A 122 -5.83 -2.98 -4.71
N TRP A 123 -5.32 -2.99 -5.94
CA TRP A 123 -4.98 -4.22 -6.65
C TRP A 123 -3.93 -5.05 -5.89
N ASP A 124 -2.85 -4.43 -5.44
CA ASP A 124 -1.80 -5.12 -4.67
C ASP A 124 -2.37 -5.68 -3.35
N GLN A 125 -3.24 -4.91 -2.68
CA GLN A 125 -3.93 -5.38 -1.48
C GLN A 125 -4.84 -6.59 -1.76
N ILE A 126 -5.56 -6.60 -2.89
CA ILE A 126 -6.36 -7.75 -3.34
C ILE A 126 -5.46 -8.98 -3.51
N GLN A 127 -4.31 -8.83 -4.16
CA GLN A 127 -3.37 -9.94 -4.37
C GLN A 127 -2.84 -10.50 -3.06
N ILE A 128 -2.42 -9.63 -2.13
CA ILE A 128 -1.93 -10.02 -0.80
C ILE A 128 -3.02 -10.78 -0.04
N GLN A 129 -4.24 -10.24 0.00
CA GLN A 129 -5.35 -10.85 0.72
C GLN A 129 -5.72 -12.21 0.12
N TYR A 130 -5.80 -12.30 -1.21
CA TYR A 130 -6.11 -13.55 -1.90
C TYR A 130 -5.01 -14.61 -1.66
N ALA A 131 -3.75 -14.23 -1.71
CA ALA A 131 -2.63 -15.11 -1.41
C ALA A 131 -2.63 -15.58 0.06
N ALA A 132 -2.94 -14.69 1.00
CA ALA A 132 -3.05 -15.02 2.42
C ALA A 132 -4.17 -16.04 2.68
N ILE A 133 -5.32 -15.87 2.02
CA ILE A 133 -6.44 -16.82 2.07
C ILE A 133 -6.03 -18.21 1.56
N ILE A 134 -5.41 -18.28 0.38
CA ILE A 134 -4.95 -19.56 -0.20
C ILE A 134 -3.92 -20.21 0.73
N ARG A 135 -2.98 -19.42 1.26
CA ARG A 135 -1.97 -19.91 2.19
C ARG A 135 -2.60 -20.44 3.48
N ALA A 136 -3.58 -19.73 4.03
CA ALA A 136 -4.29 -20.16 5.23
C ALA A 136 -5.03 -21.48 5.01
N GLN A 137 -5.67 -21.67 3.86
CA GLN A 137 -6.29 -22.94 3.48
C GLN A 137 -5.30 -24.10 3.40
N ARG A 138 -4.04 -23.83 2.99
CA ARG A 138 -2.99 -24.85 2.92
C ARG A 138 -2.34 -25.16 4.26
N ILE A 139 -2.34 -24.23 5.22
CA ILE A 139 -1.68 -24.41 6.52
C ILE A 139 -2.64 -25.02 7.54
N MET A 140 -3.93 -24.74 7.40
CA MET A 140 -4.94 -25.21 8.34
C MET A 140 -5.24 -26.69 8.10
N PHE A 141 -4.43 -27.55 8.72
CA PHE A 141 -4.66 -29.00 8.77
C PHE A 141 -5.32 -29.37 10.09
N VAL A 142 -6.46 -30.05 9.99
CA VAL A 142 -7.04 -30.86 11.06
C VAL A 142 -7.05 -32.27 10.49
N GLU A 143 -6.19 -33.14 10.99
CA GLU A 143 -5.99 -34.50 10.47
C GLU A 143 -7.16 -35.41 10.81
N ASP A 144 -7.75 -35.24 12.00
CA ASP A 144 -8.88 -36.05 12.45
C ASP A 144 -9.85 -35.26 13.34
N LYS A 145 -11.11 -35.73 13.39
CA LYS A 145 -12.15 -35.18 14.26
C LYS A 145 -11.79 -35.27 15.75
N GLY A 146 -10.98 -36.26 16.14
CA GLY A 146 -10.49 -36.41 17.51
C GLY A 146 -9.20 -35.66 17.83
N GLU A 147 -8.65 -34.88 16.89
CA GLU A 147 -7.36 -34.20 17.10
C GLU A 147 -7.47 -33.13 18.19
N MET A 148 -6.58 -33.21 19.18
CA MET A 148 -6.50 -32.29 20.31
C MET A 148 -5.05 -31.85 20.49
N ILE A 149 -4.81 -30.54 20.46
CA ILE A 149 -3.52 -29.97 20.82
C ILE A 149 -3.53 -29.67 22.31
N LYS A 150 -2.48 -30.10 23.00
CA LYS A 150 -2.25 -29.86 24.42
C LYS A 150 -1.02 -28.97 24.56
N GLU A 151 -1.19 -27.76 25.08
CA GLU A 151 -0.08 -26.83 25.38
C GLU A 151 0.02 -26.59 26.89
N LEU A 152 1.25 -26.58 27.42
CA LEU A 152 1.48 -26.26 28.83
C LEU A 152 1.32 -24.76 29.03
N LYS A 153 0.24 -24.37 29.72
CA LYS A 153 -0.09 -22.96 29.98
C LYS A 153 0.70 -22.42 31.17
N LYS A 154 0.84 -23.24 32.21
CA LYS A 154 1.48 -22.84 33.46
C LYS A 154 2.01 -24.06 34.18
N ALA A 155 3.22 -23.97 34.73
CA ALA A 155 3.76 -24.93 35.68
C ALA A 155 4.26 -24.20 36.92
N LYS A 156 3.89 -24.69 38.10
CA LYS A 156 4.45 -24.26 39.38
C LYS A 156 5.42 -25.32 39.88
N TYR A 157 6.55 -24.86 40.39
CA TYR A 157 7.61 -25.72 40.89
C TYR A 157 7.92 -25.35 42.34
N ASP A 158 7.86 -26.32 43.24
CA ASP A 158 8.38 -26.20 44.58
C ASP A 158 9.77 -26.81 44.67
N HIS A 159 10.58 -26.26 45.58
CA HIS A 159 11.96 -26.67 45.78
C HIS A 159 12.07 -27.39 47.12
N PHE A 160 12.49 -28.65 47.08
CA PHE A 160 12.65 -29.50 48.27
C PHE A 160 14.14 -29.70 48.56
N GLU A 161 14.55 -29.59 49.82
CA GLU A 161 15.95 -29.83 50.19
C GLU A 161 16.26 -31.33 50.15
N LYS A 162 17.24 -31.72 49.32
CA LYS A 162 17.76 -33.09 49.29
C LYS A 162 18.52 -33.40 50.59
N PRO A 163 18.33 -34.58 51.17
CA PRO A 163 19.15 -35.07 52.26
C PRO A 163 20.64 -35.03 51.90
N LYS A 164 21.51 -34.64 52.84
CA LYS A 164 22.96 -34.50 52.63
C LYS A 164 23.63 -35.80 52.15
N ASP A 165 23.05 -36.96 52.45
CA ASP A 165 23.53 -38.28 52.05
C ASP A 165 23.38 -38.56 50.54
N GLN A 166 22.54 -37.79 49.82
CA GLN A 166 22.31 -37.91 48.37
C GLN A 166 22.85 -36.70 47.57
N GLY A 167 23.90 -36.06 48.08
CA GLY A 167 24.66 -35.04 47.35
C GLY A 167 24.31 -33.58 47.69
N GLY A 168 23.25 -33.33 48.47
CA GLY A 168 22.86 -32.00 48.97
C GLY A 168 22.46 -30.99 47.86
N GLY A 169 21.31 -30.33 48.03
CA GLY A 169 20.84 -29.31 47.09
C GLY A 169 19.32 -29.16 47.09
N LEU A 170 18.79 -28.21 46.31
CA LEU A 170 17.35 -28.01 46.12
C LEU A 170 16.86 -28.82 44.92
N GLU A 171 16.00 -29.81 45.13
CA GLU A 171 15.29 -30.56 44.10
C GLU A 171 14.05 -29.79 43.65
N LYS A 172 13.96 -29.50 42.36
CA LYS A 172 12.74 -28.95 41.77
C LYS A 172 11.74 -30.08 41.56
N ALA A 173 10.60 -30.02 42.23
CA ALA A 173 9.47 -30.88 41.93
C ALA A 173 8.29 -30.03 41.42
N VAL A 174 7.58 -30.58 40.44
CA VAL A 174 6.39 -29.96 39.86
C VAL A 174 5.24 -30.12 40.83
N THR A 175 4.62 -29.01 41.24
CA THR A 175 3.48 -29.03 42.18
C THR A 175 2.15 -28.96 41.44
N GLU A 176 2.06 -28.15 40.38
CA GLU A 176 0.85 -27.97 39.58
C GLU A 176 1.21 -27.72 38.11
N GLU A 177 0.53 -28.40 37.20
CA GLU A 177 0.58 -28.14 35.75
C GLU A 177 -0.83 -27.80 35.24
N GLU A 178 -0.98 -26.64 34.62
CA GLU A 178 -2.19 -26.23 33.90
C GLU A 178 -1.94 -26.37 32.40
N TYR A 179 -2.83 -27.09 31.72
CA TYR A 179 -2.77 -27.29 30.29
C TYR A 179 -3.92 -26.57 29.58
N GLU A 180 -3.62 -25.98 28.44
CA GLU A 180 -4.62 -25.48 27.49
C GLU A 180 -4.86 -26.53 26.42
N PHE A 181 -6.14 -26.82 26.17
CA PHE A 181 -6.56 -27.81 25.18
C PHE A 181 -7.28 -27.09 24.06
N GLN A 182 -6.78 -27.27 22.83
CA GLN A 182 -7.44 -26.79 21.62
C GLN A 182 -7.98 -27.98 20.83
N PHE A 183 -9.31 -28.10 20.78
CA PHE A 183 -9.99 -29.16 20.05
C PHE A 183 -10.04 -28.87 18.55
N ALA A 184 -10.04 -29.94 17.75
CA ALA A 184 -10.21 -29.89 16.30
C ALA A 184 -11.39 -29.02 15.85
N TRP A 185 -12.57 -29.21 16.46
CA TRP A 185 -13.79 -28.48 16.07
C TRP A 185 -13.72 -26.98 16.39
N ASP A 186 -13.08 -26.59 17.49
CA ASP A 186 -12.95 -25.19 17.90
C ASP A 186 -11.95 -24.44 17.00
N ARG A 187 -10.81 -25.07 16.68
CA ARG A 187 -9.87 -24.58 15.66
C ARG A 187 -10.54 -24.46 14.29
N HIS A 188 -11.38 -25.44 13.93
CA HIS A 188 -12.12 -25.40 12.67
C HIS A 188 -13.13 -24.26 12.60
N ALA A 189 -13.92 -24.06 13.66
CA ALA A 189 -14.87 -22.95 13.75
C ALA A 189 -14.15 -21.59 13.71
N THR A 190 -13.05 -21.45 14.45
CA THR A 190 -12.24 -20.22 14.46
C THR A 190 -11.69 -19.90 13.08
N PHE A 191 -11.17 -20.90 12.36
CA PHE A 191 -10.71 -20.73 10.99
C PHE A 191 -11.81 -20.35 10.02
N LEU A 192 -12.97 -21.02 10.04
CA LEU A 192 -14.09 -20.69 9.16
C LEU A 192 -14.57 -19.25 9.39
N ASN A 193 -14.60 -18.81 10.66
CA ASN A 193 -14.93 -17.42 11.01
C ASN A 193 -13.88 -16.44 10.46
N ALA A 194 -12.59 -16.73 10.64
CA ALA A 194 -11.51 -15.90 10.10
C ALA A 194 -11.53 -15.85 8.56
N GLN A 195 -11.76 -16.98 7.90
CA GLN A 195 -11.87 -17.09 6.46
C GLN A 195 -13.08 -16.31 5.94
N SER A 196 -14.24 -16.40 6.59
CA SER A 196 -15.44 -15.64 6.21
C SER A 196 -15.20 -14.13 6.24
N ARG A 197 -14.52 -13.62 7.29
CA ARG A 197 -14.12 -12.21 7.39
C ARG A 197 -13.15 -11.82 6.29
N ALA A 198 -12.09 -12.60 6.08
CA ALA A 198 -11.09 -12.35 5.03
C ALA A 198 -11.71 -12.31 3.62
N MET A 199 -12.69 -13.19 3.34
CA MET A 199 -13.45 -13.20 2.09
C MET A 199 -14.38 -11.99 1.94
N GLY A 200 -14.94 -11.50 3.04
CA GLY A 200 -15.74 -10.27 3.07
C GLY A 200 -14.91 -9.04 2.71
N GLU A 201 -13.72 -8.93 3.31
CA GLU A 201 -12.75 -7.86 2.99
C GLU A 201 -12.29 -7.94 1.54
N LEU A 202 -11.94 -9.13 1.04
CA LEU A 202 -11.53 -9.31 -0.35
C LEU A 202 -12.63 -8.85 -1.32
N ARG A 203 -13.90 -9.18 -1.05
CA ARG A 203 -15.04 -8.69 -1.85
C ARG A 203 -15.18 -7.17 -1.81
N ALA A 204 -14.95 -6.55 -0.65
CA ALA A 204 -15.01 -5.10 -0.51
C ALA A 204 -13.88 -4.41 -1.31
N LEU A 205 -12.67 -4.94 -1.24
CA LEU A 205 -11.51 -4.44 -2.01
C LEU A 205 -11.74 -4.58 -3.52
N ILE A 206 -12.25 -5.74 -3.96
CA ILE A 206 -12.63 -5.98 -5.36
C ILE A 206 -13.61 -4.92 -5.86
N LYS A 207 -14.64 -4.60 -5.07
CA LYS A 207 -15.61 -3.56 -5.41
C LYS A 207 -14.95 -2.18 -5.52
N GLN A 208 -14.08 -1.82 -4.58
CA GLN A 208 -13.34 -0.55 -4.61
C GLN A 208 -12.42 -0.47 -5.83
N PHE A 209 -11.79 -1.58 -6.21
CA PHE A 209 -10.97 -1.67 -7.41
C PHE A 209 -11.81 -1.43 -8.67
N ASP A 210 -12.96 -2.08 -8.81
CA ASP A 210 -13.86 -1.88 -9.95
C ASP A 210 -14.38 -0.44 -10.08
N GLU A 211 -14.55 0.27 -8.97
CA GLU A 211 -14.97 1.68 -8.95
C GLU A 211 -13.85 2.64 -9.39
N LEU A 212 -12.58 2.28 -9.13
CA LEU A 212 -11.41 3.11 -9.43
C LEU A 212 -10.73 2.77 -10.77
N ALA A 213 -10.81 1.51 -11.19
CA ALA A 213 -10.15 1.02 -12.39
C ALA A 213 -10.85 1.52 -13.66
N HIS A 214 -10.07 1.70 -14.73
CA HIS A 214 -10.62 2.03 -16.04
C HIS A 214 -11.44 0.85 -16.59
N ILE A 215 -12.42 1.12 -17.46
CA ILE A 215 -13.31 0.08 -17.99
C ILE A 215 -12.55 -1.03 -18.74
N ASP A 216 -11.47 -0.65 -19.42
CA ASP A 216 -10.60 -1.53 -20.21
C ASP A 216 -9.38 -2.06 -19.42
N ASP A 217 -9.36 -1.93 -18.08
CA ASP A 217 -8.26 -2.42 -17.27
C ASP A 217 -8.23 -3.97 -17.27
N GLU A 218 -7.15 -4.55 -17.80
CA GLU A 218 -6.95 -6.00 -17.93
C GLU A 218 -7.04 -6.74 -16.58
N ARG A 219 -6.78 -6.04 -15.45
CA ARG A 219 -6.83 -6.63 -14.11
C ARG A 219 -8.25 -6.97 -13.68
N ARG A 220 -9.28 -6.34 -14.27
CA ARG A 220 -10.68 -6.64 -13.96
C ARG A 220 -11.05 -8.09 -14.24
N LEU A 221 -10.50 -8.66 -15.32
CA LEU A 221 -10.68 -10.08 -15.64
C LEU A 221 -10.09 -10.99 -14.55
N LYS A 222 -8.94 -10.62 -13.98
CA LYS A 222 -8.29 -11.38 -12.90
C LYS A 222 -9.10 -11.28 -11.61
N VAL A 223 -9.62 -10.10 -11.28
CA VAL A 223 -10.53 -9.89 -10.14
C VAL A 223 -11.78 -10.75 -10.29
N GLU A 224 -12.37 -10.79 -11.48
CA GLU A 224 -13.54 -11.62 -11.78
C GLU A 224 -13.23 -13.12 -11.57
N GLN A 225 -12.08 -13.59 -12.06
CA GLN A 225 -11.63 -14.96 -11.83
C GLN A 225 -11.45 -15.29 -10.34
N MET A 226 -10.86 -14.38 -9.56
CA MET A 226 -10.76 -14.54 -8.11
C MET A 226 -12.15 -14.64 -7.46
N ASN A 227 -13.09 -13.78 -7.87
CA ASN A 227 -14.45 -13.81 -7.36
C ASN A 227 -15.17 -15.13 -7.67
N LEU A 228 -15.01 -15.66 -8.89
CA LEU A 228 -15.55 -16.97 -9.26
C LEU A 228 -14.95 -18.10 -8.41
N ASN A 229 -13.65 -18.07 -8.14
CA ASN A 229 -13.01 -19.05 -7.26
C ASN A 229 -13.56 -18.98 -5.82
N ILE A 230 -13.84 -17.78 -5.30
CA ILE A 230 -14.46 -17.59 -3.99
C ILE A 230 -15.88 -18.19 -3.98
N GLN A 231 -16.68 -17.91 -5.02
CA GLN A 231 -18.03 -18.45 -5.13
C GLN A 231 -18.04 -19.98 -5.22
N LYS A 232 -17.13 -20.56 -6.01
CA LYS A 232 -16.94 -22.01 -6.08
C LYS A 232 -16.59 -22.60 -4.71
N THR A 233 -15.63 -22.00 -4.01
CA THR A 233 -15.23 -22.43 -2.66
C THR A 233 -16.43 -22.39 -1.70
N LYS A 234 -17.23 -21.33 -1.75
CA LYS A 234 -18.44 -21.21 -0.92
C LYS A 234 -19.47 -22.30 -1.24
N ALA A 235 -19.72 -22.55 -2.53
CA ALA A 235 -20.64 -23.59 -2.97
C ALA A 235 -20.18 -25.00 -2.58
N GLU A 236 -18.86 -25.25 -2.60
CA GLU A 236 -18.28 -26.51 -2.12
C GLU A 236 -18.48 -26.68 -0.61
N ILE A 237 -18.25 -25.63 0.18
CA ILE A 237 -18.52 -25.63 1.63
C ILE A 237 -20.01 -25.90 1.91
N GLU A 238 -20.92 -25.25 1.19
CA GLU A 238 -22.37 -25.47 1.33
C GLU A 238 -22.76 -26.91 0.97
N LYS A 239 -22.17 -27.49 -0.09
CA LYS A 239 -22.40 -28.90 -0.46
C LYS A 239 -21.89 -29.87 0.61
N ILE A 240 -20.71 -29.63 1.20
CA ILE A 240 -20.16 -30.44 2.29
C ILE A 240 -21.11 -30.42 3.49
N ASN A 241 -21.61 -29.24 3.87
CA ASN A 241 -22.58 -29.10 4.95
C ASN A 241 -23.93 -29.78 4.63
N SER A 242 -24.38 -29.71 3.37
CA SER A 242 -25.67 -30.30 2.95
C SER A 242 -25.61 -31.83 2.85
N GLN A 243 -24.48 -32.39 2.40
CA GLN A 243 -24.28 -33.84 2.33
C GLN A 243 -24.10 -34.47 3.72
N GLN A 244 -23.51 -33.74 4.68
CA GLN A 244 -23.51 -34.17 6.09
C GLN A 244 -24.92 -34.20 6.70
N GLY A 245 -25.89 -33.45 6.16
CA GLY A 245 -27.28 -33.47 6.59
C GLY A 245 -28.13 -34.64 6.07
N ALA A 246 -27.67 -35.37 5.05
CA ALA A 246 -28.43 -36.47 4.42
C ALA A 246 -27.95 -37.88 4.79
N GLY A 247 -26.85 -38.01 5.55
CA GLY A 247 -26.21 -39.31 5.81
C GLY A 247 -25.58 -39.50 7.19
N ALA A 248 -25.75 -38.58 8.13
CA ALA A 248 -25.23 -38.76 9.48
C ALA A 248 -26.31 -38.38 10.49
N GLN A 249 -26.62 -39.32 11.38
CA GLN A 249 -27.24 -39.05 12.67
C GLN A 249 -26.67 -37.74 13.22
N GLU A 250 -27.55 -36.84 13.65
CA GLU A 250 -27.20 -35.59 14.29
C GLU A 250 -26.08 -35.86 15.29
N SER A 251 -24.84 -35.42 14.97
CA SER A 251 -23.71 -35.71 15.86
C SER A 251 -24.07 -35.13 17.22
N GLU A 252 -23.93 -35.91 18.30
CA GLU A 252 -24.29 -35.48 19.66
C GLU A 252 -23.70 -34.09 20.01
N MET A 253 -22.58 -33.73 19.38
CA MET A 253 -21.94 -32.41 19.43
C MET A 253 -22.78 -31.26 18.84
N ALA A 254 -23.46 -31.47 17.71
CA ALA A 254 -24.36 -30.48 17.09
C ALA A 254 -25.65 -30.29 17.93
N ALA A 255 -26.13 -31.36 18.56
CA ALA A 255 -27.22 -31.30 19.53
C ALA A 255 -26.80 -30.56 20.81
N MET A 256 -25.57 -30.78 21.30
CA MET A 256 -25.03 -30.13 22.50
C MET A 256 -24.78 -28.63 22.29
N LEU A 257 -24.26 -28.22 21.12
CA LEU A 257 -24.11 -26.80 20.75
C LEU A 257 -25.47 -26.09 20.67
N ARG A 258 -26.52 -26.75 20.17
CA ARG A 258 -27.88 -26.20 20.20
C ARG A 258 -28.42 -26.04 21.62
N GLN A 259 -28.24 -27.03 22.50
CA GLN A 259 -28.66 -26.94 23.90
C GLN A 259 -27.97 -25.81 24.66
N LEU A 260 -26.67 -25.59 24.44
CA LEU A 260 -25.92 -24.49 25.05
C LEU A 260 -26.39 -23.10 24.57
N THR A 261 -26.78 -22.97 23.31
CA THR A 261 -27.32 -21.72 22.78
C THR A 261 -28.79 -21.47 23.16
N ALA A 262 -29.57 -22.53 23.43
CA ALA A 262 -30.99 -22.42 23.81
C ALA A 262 -31.22 -22.26 25.33
N GLY A 263 -30.22 -22.58 26.17
CA GLY A 263 -30.32 -22.49 27.63
C GLY A 263 -30.19 -21.07 28.21
N GLY A 264 -30.01 -20.04 27.39
CA GLY A 264 -29.80 -18.65 27.83
C GLY A 264 -31.06 -17.84 28.18
N SER A 265 -32.27 -18.41 28.04
CA SER A 265 -33.51 -17.70 28.36
C SER A 265 -34.49 -18.56 29.15
N ASN A 266 -34.19 -18.83 30.41
CA ASN A 266 -35.23 -19.12 31.40
C ASN A 266 -34.69 -18.87 32.81
N GLY A 267 -35.15 -17.79 33.44
CA GLY A 267 -34.94 -17.58 34.86
C GLY A 267 -35.05 -16.12 35.29
N THR A 268 -36.28 -15.60 35.36
CA THR A 268 -36.80 -14.89 36.55
C THR A 268 -38.31 -14.72 36.40
N ASN A 269 -39.07 -15.63 36.98
CA ASN A 269 -40.40 -15.30 37.50
C ASN A 269 -40.54 -16.03 38.83
N SER A 270 -40.35 -15.27 39.90
CA SER A 270 -40.78 -15.55 41.28
C SER A 270 -40.92 -14.22 41.98
#